data_AF-A0A497DDE0-F1
#
_entry.id   AF-A0A497DDE0-F1
#
_cell.length_a   1.000
_cell.length_b   1.000
_cell.length_c   1.000
_cell.angle_alpha   90.00
_cell.angle_beta   90.00
_cell.angle_gamma   90.00
#
_symmetry.space_group_name_H-M   'P 1'
#
loop_
_entity.id
_entity.type
_entity.pdbx_description
1 polymer ?
#
loop_
_entity_poly.entity_id
_entity_poly.type
_entity_poly.pdbx_seq_one_letter_code
_entity_poly.pdbx_strand_id
1 'polypeptide(L)' 'MSDNTFADLVNYTEEKGIKATQEEVLVSKNKIKTLFKSFVGRNILEDEAFYPIYLKIDTTFNRAVYELHQN' A
#
# COMPACT_ATOMS: atom_id res chain seq x y z
N MET A 1 -2.38 -10.81 0.24
CA MET A 1 -3.13 -10.67 1.50
C MET A 1 -4.60 -10.96 1.23
N SER A 2 -5.19 -11.88 2.00
CA SER A 2 -6.63 -12.17 2.00
C SER A 2 -7.39 -11.16 2.86
N ASP A 3 -8.72 -11.18 2.79
CA ASP A 3 -9.55 -10.31 3.63
C ASP A 3 -9.46 -10.67 5.12
N ASN A 4 -9.34 -11.97 5.44
CA ASN A 4 -9.16 -12.43 6.83
C ASN A 4 -7.86 -11.91 7.45
N THR A 5 -6.73 -12.05 6.73
CA THR A 5 -5.44 -11.53 7.22
C THR A 5 -5.46 -10.02 7.44
N PHE A 6 -6.23 -9.29 6.62
CA PHE A 6 -6.40 -7.85 6.84
C PHE A 6 -7.28 -7.55 8.05
N ALA A 7 -8.35 -8.31 8.27
CA ALA A 7 -9.20 -8.18 9.45
C ALA A 7 -8.40 -8.44 10.74
N ASP A 8 -7.53 -9.45 10.75
CA ASP A 8 -6.64 -9.74 11.89
C ASP A 8 -5.71 -8.55 12.19
N LEU A 9 -5.22 -7.86 11.16
CA LEU A 9 -4.41 -6.65 11.33
C LEU A 9 -5.22 -5.50 11.92
N VAL A 10 -6.47 -5.31 11.50
CA VAL A 10 -7.36 -4.29 12.07
C VAL A 10 -7.63 -4.59 13.55
N ASN A 11 -8.00 -5.83 13.88
CA ASN A 11 -8.22 -6.27 15.26
C ASN A 11 -6.98 -6.03 16.12
N TYR A 12 -5.79 -6.38 15.63
CA TYR A 12 -4.54 -6.11 16.34
C TYR A 12 -4.33 -4.61 16.61
N THR A 13 -4.62 -3.74 15.65
CA THR A 13 -4.49 -2.29 15.87
C THR A 13 -5.50 -1.75 16.89
N GLU A 14 -6.73 -2.28 16.91
CA GLU A 14 -7.75 -1.95 17.88
C GLU A 14 -7.36 -2.39 19.29
N GLU A 15 -6.77 -3.59 19.45
CA GLU A 15 -6.21 -4.08 20.72
C GLU A 15 -5.09 -3.17 21.25
N LYS A 16 -4.37 -2.48 20.36
CA LYS A 16 -3.35 -1.47 20.71
C LYS A 16 -3.94 -0.08 20.95
N GLY A 17 -5.26 0.06 20.93
CA GLY A 17 -5.97 1.32 21.18
C GLY A 17 -5.97 2.28 19.99
N ILE A 18 -5.59 1.83 18.79
CA ILE A 18 -5.64 2.64 17.58
C ILE A 18 -7.09 2.63 17.06
N LYS A 19 -7.69 3.81 16.97
CA LYS A 19 -9.02 4.00 16.40
C LYS A 19 -8.90 4.49 14.97
N ALA A 20 -9.78 4.01 14.10
CA ALA A 20 -9.85 4.44 12.71
C ALA A 20 -11.32 4.47 12.25
N THR A 21 -11.60 5.36 11.30
CA THR A 21 -12.84 5.38 10.54
C THR A 21 -12.83 4.30 9.46
N GLN A 22 -14.01 3.96 8.94
CA GLN A 22 -14.13 2.99 7.83
C GLN A 22 -13.34 3.45 6.58
N GLU A 23 -13.29 4.76 6.33
CA GLU A 23 -12.53 5.33 5.21
C GLU A 23 -11.02 5.14 5.40
N GLU A 24 -10.49 5.43 6.59
CA GLU A 24 -9.07 5.22 6.90
C GLU A 24 -8.67 3.74 6.81
N VAL A 25 -9.55 2.84 7.25
CA VAL A 25 -9.35 1.39 7.11
C VAL A 25 -9.30 0.99 5.63
N LEU A 26 -10.20 1.52 4.79
CA LEU A 26 -10.22 1.23 3.35
C LEU A 26 -8.98 1.77 2.62
N VAL A 27 -8.57 2.99 2.93
CA VAL A 27 -7.33 3.58 2.41
C VAL A 27 -6.12 2.72 2.80
N SER A 28 -6.05 2.31 4.07
CA SER A 28 -4.98 1.45 4.58
C SER A 28 -4.97 0.08 3.91
N LYS A 29 -6.14 -0.54 3.70
CA LYS A 29 -6.29 -1.82 2.98
C LYS A 29 -5.64 -1.77 1.60
N ASN A 30 -5.93 -0.72 0.83
CA ASN A 30 -5.40 -0.55 -0.52
C ASN A 30 -3.89 -0.33 -0.53
N LYS A 31 -3.37 0.48 0.40
CA LYS A 31 -1.93 0.73 0.55
C LYS A 31 -1.17 -0.54 0.95
N ILE A 32 -1.61 -1.21 2.03
CA ILE A 32 -0.97 -2.43 2.55
C ILE A 32 -1.01 -3.54 1.51
N LYS A 33 -2.13 -3.74 0.80
CA LYS A 33 -2.23 -4.73 -0.27
C LYS A 33 -1.23 -4.47 -1.40
N THR A 34 -1.05 -3.21 -1.80
CA THR A 34 -0.10 -2.83 -2.84
C THR A 34 1.35 -3.02 -2.38
N LEU A 35 1.68 -2.55 -1.17
CA LEU A 35 3.00 -2.74 -0.56
C LEU A 35 3.36 -4.22 -0.40
N PHE A 36 2.44 -5.03 0.12
CA PHE A 36 2.67 -6.46 0.28
C PHE A 36 3.00 -7.12 -1.07
N LYS A 37 2.25 -6.77 -2.13
CA LYS A 37 2.52 -7.28 -3.47
C LYS A 37 3.87 -6.81 -4.03
N SER A 38 4.23 -5.55 -3.83
CA SER A 38 5.53 -5.04 -4.31
C SER A 38 6.69 -5.75 -3.62
N PHE A 39 6.62 -5.97 -2.30
CA PHE A 39 7.65 -6.71 -1.57
C PHE A 39 7.72 -8.19 -1.96
N VAL A 40 6.59 -8.86 -2.17
CA VAL A 40 6.60 -10.24 -2.71
C VAL A 40 7.28 -10.27 -4.08
N GLY A 41 6.93 -9.34 -4.97
CA GLY A 41 7.56 -9.22 -6.28
C GLY A 41 9.08 -9.00 -6.17
N ARG A 42 9.50 -8.13 -5.25
CA ARG A 42 10.92 -7.84 -5.03
C ARG A 42 11.74 -9.06 -4.65
N ASN A 43 11.20 -9.94 -3.82
CA ASN A 43 11.92 -11.16 -3.43
C ASN A 43 12.04 -12.20 -4.57
N ILE A 44 11.38 -11.99 -5.71
CA ILE A 44 11.39 -12.94 -6.84
C ILE A 44 12.13 -12.33 -8.05
N LEU A 45 11.84 -11.07 -8.37
CA LEU A 45 12.32 -10.37 -9.58
C LEU A 45 12.93 -9.00 -9.24
N GLU A 46 13.31 -8.79 -7.98
CA GLU A 46 13.96 -7.57 -7.52
C GLU A 46 13.15 -6.31 -7.89
N ASP A 47 13.86 -5.25 -8.28
CA ASP A 47 13.28 -3.94 -8.53
C ASP A 47 12.34 -3.93 -9.76
N GLU A 48 12.51 -4.85 -10.71
CA GLU A 48 11.66 -4.95 -11.91
C GLU A 48 10.21 -5.29 -11.57
N ALA A 49 9.97 -6.09 -10.52
CA ALA A 49 8.62 -6.34 -10.03
C ALA A 49 8.17 -5.34 -8.96
N PHE A 50 9.09 -4.71 -8.23
CA PHE A 50 8.75 -3.81 -7.14
C PHE A 50 8.14 -2.49 -7.65
N TYR A 51 8.87 -1.75 -8.49
CA TYR A 51 8.50 -0.38 -8.86
C TYR A 51 7.16 -0.26 -9.61
N PRO A 52 6.83 -1.13 -10.59
CA PRO A 52 5.55 -1.04 -11.29
C PRO A 52 4.33 -1.21 -10.38
N ILE A 53 4.50 -1.84 -9.22
CA ILE A 53 3.43 -2.04 -8.23
C ILE A 53 3.45 -0.91 -7.19
N TYR A 54 4.61 -0.64 -6.61
CA TYR A 54 4.77 0.35 -5.52
C TYR A 54 4.42 1.78 -5.98
N LEU A 55 4.88 2.19 -7.16
CA LEU A 55 4.70 3.56 -7.65
C LEU A 55 3.23 3.95 -7.88
N LYS A 56 2.31 2.96 -7.96
CA LYS A 56 0.86 3.20 -8.04
C LYS A 56 0.29 3.92 -6.82
N ILE A 57 0.94 3.82 -5.67
CA ILE A 57 0.48 4.43 -4.41
C ILE A 57 1.45 5.50 -3.88
N ASP A 58 2.60 5.69 -4.53
CA ASP A 58 3.59 6.68 -4.11
C ASP A 58 3.14 8.08 -4.56
N THR A 59 2.57 8.85 -3.64
CA THR A 59 2.06 10.18 -3.92
C THR A 59 3.15 11.16 -4.34
N THR A 60 4.37 10.99 -3.82
CA THR A 60 5.51 11.85 -4.13
C THR A 60 5.96 11.63 -5.57
N PHE A 61 6.13 10.36 -5.96
CA PHE A 61 6.46 10.00 -7.34
C PHE A 61 5.37 10.45 -8.31
N ASN A 62 4.09 10.17 -8.01
CA ASN A 62 2.98 10.56 -8.88
C ASN A 62 2.88 12.07 -9.05
N ARG A 63 3.15 12.84 -7.98
CA ARG A 63 3.22 14.30 -8.09
C ARG A 63 4.38 14.74 -8.98
N ALA A 64 5.57 14.16 -8.82
CA ALA A 64 6.72 14.51 -9.66
C ALA A 64 6.48 14.20 -11.15
N VAL A 65 5.93 13.03 -11.47
CA VAL A 65 5.54 12.66 -12.84
C VAL A 65 4.51 13.63 -13.41
N TYR A 66 3.51 14.02 -12.61
CA TYR A 66 2.54 15.02 -13.02
C TYR A 66 3.23 16.32 -13.44
N GLU A 67 4.12 16.89 -12.62
CA GLU A 67 4.82 18.14 -12.95
C GLU A 67 5.71 18.03 -14.20
N LEU A 68 6.35 16.88 -14.41
CA LEU A 68 7.17 16.64 -15.60
C LEU A 68 6.35 16.56 -16.89
N HIS A 69 5.11 16.07 -16.82
CA HIS A 69 4.21 15.98 -17.97
C HIS A 69 3.43 17.28 -18.27
N GLN A 70 3.43 18.25 -17.35
CA GLN A 70 2.81 19.57 -17.58
C GLN A 70 3.76 20.58 -18.26
N ASN A 71 5.05 20.26 -18.37
CA ASN A 71 6.06 21.06 -19.07
C ASN A 71 6.34 20.50 -20.47
#